data_AF-A0A842YDX9-F1
#
_entry.id   AF-A0A842YDX9-F1
#
_cell.length_a   1.000
_cell.length_b   1.000
_cell.length_c   1.000
_cell.angle_alpha   90.00
_cell.angle_beta   90.00
_cell.angle_gamma   90.00
#
_symmetry.space_group_name_H-M   'P 1'
#
loop_
_entity.id
_entity.type
_entity.pdbx_description
1 polymer ?
#
loop_
_entity_poly.entity_id
_entity_poly.type
_entity_poly.pdbx_seq_one_letter_code
_entity_poly.pdbx_strand_id
1 'polypeptide(L)' 'PNVVFSCGSVMLDDKLLVYYGGADSVICGAEFDLGELLP' A
#
# COMPACT_ATOMS: atom_id res chain seq x y z
N PRO A 1 16.37 -4.34 7.19
CA PRO A 1 15.24 -5.24 7.56
C PRO A 1 14.22 -4.47 8.42
N ASN A 2 12.95 -4.89 8.45
CA ASN A 2 11.86 -4.25 9.22
C ASN A 2 11.53 -2.79 8.81
N VAL A 3 11.68 -2.46 7.53
CA VAL A 3 11.29 -1.14 6.98
C VAL A 3 10.22 -1.34 5.92
N VAL A 4 9.16 -0.53 6.03
CA VAL A 4 8.08 -0.38 5.05
C VAL A 4 7.97 1.11 4.74
N PHE A 5 8.05 1.47 3.46
CA PHE A 5 7.97 2.87 3.05
C PHE A 5 7.08 3.03 1.81
N SER A 6 5.87 3.57 1.99
CA SER A 6 4.92 3.79 0.89
C SER A 6 5.18 5.13 0.19
N CYS A 7 5.31 5.07 -1.13
CA CYS A 7 5.55 6.26 -1.98
C CYS A 7 4.44 6.52 -2.99
N GLY A 8 3.47 5.60 -3.11
CA GLY A 8 2.40 5.73 -4.08
C GLY A 8 1.24 4.80 -3.77
N SER A 9 0.05 5.29 -4.03
CA SER A 9 -1.17 4.50 -4.00
C SER A 9 -2.06 4.87 -5.17
N VAL A 10 -2.92 3.94 -5.57
CA VAL A 10 -3.91 4.12 -6.63
C VAL A 10 -5.27 3.77 -6.06
N MET A 11 -6.23 4.67 -6.22
CA MET A 11 -7.65 4.39 -5.98
C MET A 11 -8.25 3.78 -7.24
N LEU A 12 -8.83 2.59 -7.11
CA LEU A 12 -9.63 1.91 -8.13
C LEU A 12 -10.99 1.59 -7.52
N ASP A 13 -11.99 2.40 -7.84
CA ASP A 13 -13.31 2.35 -7.21
C ASP A 13 -13.18 2.43 -5.68
N ASP A 14 -13.72 1.44 -4.94
CA ASP A 14 -13.62 1.36 -3.49
C ASP A 14 -12.35 0.66 -3.00
N LYS A 15 -11.42 0.32 -3.89
CA LYS A 15 -10.16 -0.34 -3.56
C LYS A 15 -8.97 0.61 -3.56
N LEU A 16 -8.18 0.52 -2.50
CA LEU A 16 -6.91 1.22 -2.38
C LEU A 16 -5.76 0.23 -2.61
N LEU A 17 -5.02 0.43 -3.70
CA LEU A 17 -3.77 -0.30 -3.95
C LEU A 17 -2.61 0.55 -3.46
N VAL A 18 -1.79 0.00 -2.55
CA VAL A 18 -0.63 0.69 -1.98
C VAL A 18 0.64 0.00 -2.45
N TYR A 19 1.53 0.76 -3.08
CA TYR A 19 2.87 0.32 -3.44
C TYR A 19 3.88 0.84 -2.42
N TYR A 20 4.72 -0.06 -1.90
CA TYR A 20 5.68 0.29 -0.86
C TYR A 20 7.02 -0.42 -1.04
N GLY A 21 8.09 0.26 -0.62
CA GLY A 21 9.42 -0.32 -0.51
C GLY A 21 9.51 -1.26 0.69
N GLY A 22 10.01 -2.48 0.44
CA GLY A 22 10.28 -3.49 1.46
C GLY A 22 11.79 -3.60 1.72
N ALA A 23 12.20 -3.29 2.95
CA ALA A 23 13.60 -3.40 3.41
C ALA A 23 14.63 -2.76 2.45
N ASP A 24 14.29 -1.62 1.83
CA ASP A 24 15.10 -0.84 0.88
C ASP A 24 15.61 -1.63 -0.34
N SER A 25 15.00 -2.78 -0.63
CA SER A 25 15.53 -3.75 -1.59
C SER A 25 14.53 -4.17 -2.67
N VAL A 26 13.23 -4.12 -2.35
CA VAL A 26 12.16 -4.57 -3.24
C VAL A 26 10.98 -3.61 -3.20
N ILE A 27 10.12 -3.69 -4.21
CA ILE A 27 8.79 -3.07 -4.21
C ILE A 27 7.74 -4.16 -3.99
N CYS A 28 6.80 -3.88 -3.10
CA CYS A 28 5.67 -4.72 -2.76
C CYS A 28 4.35 -4.00 -3.10
N GLY A 29 3.27 -4.77 -3.21
CA GLY A 29 1.91 -4.25 -3.35
C GLY A 29 0.99 -4.82 -2.27
N ALA A 30 0.04 -4.01 -1.80
CA ALA A 30 -1.06 -4.43 -0.95
C ALA A 30 -2.39 -3.82 -1.45
N GLU A 31 -3.49 -4.52 -1.23
CA GLU A 31 -4.84 -4.12 -1.66
C GLU A 31 -5.76 -4.15 -0.44
N PHE A 32 -6.56 -3.09 -0.28
CA PHE A 32 -7.54 -2.95 0.79
C PHE A 32 -8.84 -2.36 0.24
N ASP A 33 -9.98 -2.74 0.81
CA ASP A 33 -11.21 -1.99 0.62
C ASP A 33 -11.14 -0.71 1.47
N LEU A 34 -11.43 0.45 0.86
CA LEU A 34 -11.27 1.77 1.50
C LEU A 34 -12.13 1.88 2.76
N GLY A 35 -13.30 1.22 2.78
CA GLY A 35 -14.19 1.16 3.94
C GLY A 35 -13.59 0.48 5.18
N GLU A 36 -12.56 -0.35 5.02
CA GLU A 36 -11.87 -0.97 6.17
C GLU A 36 -10.88 0.00 6.84
N LEU A 37 -10.42 1.01 6.09
CA LEU A 37 -9.45 2.01 6.58
C LEU A 37 -10.12 3.24 7.20
N LEU A 38 -11.35 3.52 6.80
CA LEU A 38 -12.11 4.69 7.25
C LEU A 38 -12.98 4.34 8.47
N PRO A 39 -13.22 5.31 9.38
CA PRO A 39 -14.01 5.09 10.59
C PRO A 39 -15.50 4.86 10.33
#